data_AF-A0A4Q7UE25-F1
#
_entry.id   AF-A0A4Q7UE25-F1
#
_cell.length_a   1.000
_cell.length_b   1.000
_cell.length_c   1.000
_cell.angle_alpha   90.00
_cell.angle_beta   90.00
_cell.angle_gamma   90.00
#
_symmetry.space_group_name_H-M   'P 1'
#
loop_
_entity.id
_entity.type
_entity.pdbx_description
1 polymer ?
#
loop_
_entity_poly.entity_id
_entity_poly.type
_entity_poly.pdbx_seq_one_letter_code
_entity_poly.pdbx_strand_id
1 'polypeptide(L)'
;MRANASCSWPGLTCRTPLLPSDEPNAPSHRGRDGHDRGLSHEHTDHVDENAELAIEAVRRYAAALERIRSHLLDAYPALDCVSDLMVAVRHTRTLPREGKSSTGIEYSVHGAGCRMTDQQGRAVDVDLVDGIEAFDAWRIKWFLDEQSDACPTVEELRVACSYLSSLNELREVRAGHWYALPGR
;
A
#
# COMPACT_ATOMS: atom_id res chain seq x y z
N MET A 1 37.44 -7.78 6.92
CA MET A 1 37.33 -8.66 5.73
C MET A 1 35.90 -8.57 5.22
N ARG A 2 35.73 -8.18 3.94
CA ARG A 2 34.64 -8.45 2.95
C ARG A 2 33.16 -8.48 3.44
N ALA A 3 32.16 -7.91 2.77
CA ALA A 3 32.04 -7.37 1.42
C ALA A 3 30.86 -6.37 1.30
N ASN A 4 31.04 -5.40 0.41
CA ASN A 4 29.99 -4.59 -0.23
C ASN A 4 29.05 -5.47 -1.07
N ALA A 5 27.76 -5.15 -1.07
CA ALA A 5 26.85 -5.52 -2.15
C ALA A 5 26.18 -4.26 -2.69
N SER A 6 26.66 -3.82 -3.85
CA SER A 6 26.04 -2.82 -4.72
C SER A 6 25.12 -3.58 -5.67
N CYS A 7 23.84 -3.23 -5.73
CA CYS A 7 22.94 -3.73 -6.76
C CYS A 7 22.62 -2.59 -7.72
N SER A 8 23.37 -2.59 -8.82
CA SER A 8 23.13 -1.83 -10.04
C SER A 8 21.97 -2.49 -10.81
N TRP A 9 21.02 -1.69 -11.30
CA TRP A 9 19.95 -2.14 -12.20
C TRP A 9 20.28 -1.69 -13.62
N PRO A 10 20.44 -2.59 -14.60
CA PRO A 10 20.48 -2.22 -16.00
C PRO A 10 19.06 -2.19 -16.58
N GLY A 11 18.75 -1.11 -17.29
CA GLY A 11 17.56 -0.99 -18.12
C GLY A 11 17.63 -1.90 -19.35
N LEU A 12 16.46 -2.22 -19.91
CA LEU A 12 16.30 -2.65 -21.30
C LEU A 12 14.86 -2.38 -21.76
N THR A 13 14.79 -2.07 -23.04
CA THR A 13 13.81 -1.28 -23.76
C THR A 13 12.64 -2.10 -24.34
N CYS A 14 11.50 -1.44 -24.52
CA CYS A 14 10.34 -1.90 -25.29
C CYS A 14 10.70 -2.30 -26.73
N ARG A 15 10.15 -3.43 -27.22
CA ARG A 15 9.86 -3.67 -28.64
C ARG A 15 8.59 -4.52 -28.79
N THR A 16 7.68 -4.02 -29.61
CA THR A 16 6.44 -4.66 -30.08
C THR A 16 6.66 -5.31 -31.47
N PRO A 17 5.65 -5.94 -32.13
CA PRO A 17 5.60 -7.38 -32.42
C PRO A 17 5.86 -7.72 -33.90
N LEU A 18 5.95 -9.02 -34.22
CA LEU A 18 5.94 -9.56 -35.59
C LEU A 18 4.87 -10.66 -35.71
N LEU A 19 3.89 -10.40 -36.56
CA LEU A 19 3.08 -11.38 -37.33
C LEU A 19 3.70 -11.44 -38.75
N PRO A 20 3.59 -12.52 -39.55
CA PRO A 20 2.29 -12.91 -40.13
C PRO A 20 2.05 -14.40 -40.54
N SER A 21 0.74 -14.66 -40.74
CA SER A 21 0.04 -15.51 -41.76
C SER A 21 0.27 -17.02 -41.86
N ASP A 22 -0.82 -17.81 -41.77
CA ASP A 22 -1.60 -18.28 -42.95
C ASP A 22 -2.82 -19.16 -42.54
N GLU A 23 -3.98 -18.87 -43.14
CA GLU A 23 -5.23 -19.69 -43.21
C GLU A 23 -5.07 -20.87 -44.22
N PRO A 24 -6.09 -21.67 -44.64
CA PRO A 24 -7.49 -21.88 -44.16
C PRO A 24 -7.89 -23.37 -44.04
N ASN A 25 -9.04 -23.67 -43.40
CA ASN A 25 -10.01 -24.61 -43.99
C ASN A 25 -11.39 -24.58 -43.30
N ALA A 26 -12.43 -24.45 -44.13
CA ALA A 26 -13.83 -24.78 -43.87
C ALA A 26 -14.23 -25.80 -44.99
N PRO A 27 -15.31 -26.61 -44.92
CA PRO A 27 -16.65 -26.15 -44.51
C PRO A 27 -17.66 -27.17 -43.93
N SER A 28 -18.77 -26.59 -43.45
CA SER A 28 -20.18 -26.99 -43.68
C SER A 28 -20.92 -28.05 -42.83
N HIS A 29 -22.03 -27.56 -42.25
CA HIS A 29 -23.43 -28.02 -42.30
C HIS A 29 -24.15 -28.51 -41.02
N ARG A 30 -25.24 -27.76 -40.73
CA ARG A 30 -26.58 -28.15 -40.23
C ARG A 30 -26.76 -28.57 -38.76
N GLY A 31 -27.58 -27.79 -38.05
CA GLY A 31 -28.91 -28.29 -37.64
C GLY A 31 -29.29 -28.22 -36.15
N ARG A 32 -30.31 -27.39 -35.88
CA ARG A 32 -31.43 -27.53 -34.92
C ARG A 32 -31.25 -27.32 -33.41
N ASP A 33 -32.08 -26.38 -32.95
CA ASP A 33 -33.10 -26.47 -31.90
C ASP A 33 -32.73 -26.95 -30.50
N GLY A 34 -32.99 -26.07 -29.54
CA GLY A 34 -33.79 -26.43 -28.36
C GLY A 34 -33.06 -26.39 -27.04
N HIS A 35 -33.44 -25.40 -26.22
CA HIS A 35 -33.56 -25.45 -24.75
C HIS A 35 -32.49 -26.19 -23.95
N ASP A 36 -31.75 -25.47 -23.10
CA ASP A 36 -32.14 -25.49 -21.69
C ASP A 36 -31.62 -24.28 -20.90
N ARG A 37 -32.42 -23.96 -19.90
CA ARG A 37 -32.29 -22.92 -18.89
C ARG A 37 -31.12 -23.22 -17.96
N GLY A 38 -30.50 -22.16 -17.43
CA GLY A 38 -29.88 -22.21 -16.11
C GLY A 38 -28.44 -21.73 -16.03
N LEU A 39 -28.16 -20.47 -16.35
CA LEU A 39 -26.90 -19.81 -15.94
C LEU A 39 -27.21 -18.40 -15.44
N SER A 40 -27.53 -18.32 -14.16
CA SER A 40 -27.66 -17.11 -13.34
C SER A 40 -27.75 -17.63 -11.91
N HIS A 41 -27.00 -17.21 -10.89
CA HIS A 41 -26.30 -15.96 -10.62
C HIS A 41 -25.48 -16.30 -9.36
N GLU A 42 -24.14 -16.38 -9.41
CA GLU A 42 -23.31 -16.50 -8.19
C GLU A 42 -22.01 -15.67 -8.34
N HIS A 43 -22.06 -14.56 -9.08
CA HIS A 43 -20.88 -13.71 -9.32
C HIS A 43 -21.02 -12.28 -8.78
N THR A 44 -22.14 -11.94 -8.14
CA THR A 44 -22.45 -10.56 -7.73
C THR A 44 -22.22 -10.27 -6.25
N ASP A 45 -22.23 -11.26 -5.36
CA ASP A 45 -22.14 -11.01 -3.92
C ASP A 45 -20.68 -10.97 -3.40
N HIS A 46 -19.77 -11.74 -4.01
CA HIS A 46 -18.36 -11.79 -3.60
C HIS A 46 -17.56 -10.52 -3.91
N VAL A 47 -17.99 -9.74 -4.92
CA VAL A 47 -17.31 -8.49 -5.30
C VAL A 47 -17.52 -7.41 -4.25
N ASP A 48 -18.69 -7.40 -3.60
CA ASP A 48 -19.03 -6.43 -2.55
C ASP A 48 -18.31 -6.76 -1.24
N GLU A 49 -18.28 -8.05 -0.85
CA GLU A 49 -17.58 -8.50 0.36
C GLU A 49 -16.07 -8.21 0.32
N ASN A 50 -15.41 -8.42 -0.82
CA ASN A 50 -14.00 -8.09 -0.98
C ASN A 50 -13.73 -6.58 -0.91
N ALA A 51 -14.65 -5.77 -1.43
CA ALA A 51 -14.54 -4.31 -1.37
C ALA A 51 -14.70 -3.80 0.08
N GLU A 52 -15.67 -4.33 0.82
CA GLU A 52 -15.85 -4.02 2.25
C GLU A 52 -14.62 -4.41 3.07
N LEU A 53 -14.06 -5.61 2.84
CA LEU A 53 -12.83 -6.06 3.49
C LEU A 53 -11.64 -5.13 3.17
N ALA A 54 -11.52 -4.68 1.93
CA ALA A 54 -10.47 -3.73 1.53
C ALA A 54 -10.66 -2.36 2.21
N ILE A 55 -11.88 -1.84 2.28
CA ILE A 55 -12.20 -0.59 2.96
C ILE A 55 -11.85 -0.68 4.45
N GLU A 56 -12.28 -1.74 5.13
CA GLU A 56 -11.98 -1.94 6.54
C GLU A 56 -10.48 -2.10 6.78
N ALA A 57 -9.78 -2.82 5.90
CA ALA A 57 -8.33 -2.97 5.99
C ALA A 57 -7.59 -1.63 5.88
N VAL A 58 -8.00 -0.75 4.95
CA VAL A 58 -7.42 0.60 4.82
C VAL A 58 -7.71 1.45 6.06
N ARG A 59 -8.95 1.42 6.58
CA ARG A 59 -9.31 2.13 7.82
C ARG A 59 -8.50 1.64 9.01
N ARG A 60 -8.33 0.33 9.15
CA ARG A 60 -7.51 -0.29 10.20
C ARG A 60 -6.05 0.16 10.10
N TYR A 61 -5.49 0.21 8.89
CA TYR A 61 -4.15 0.74 8.67
C TYR A 61 -4.06 2.22 9.06
N ALA A 62 -4.99 3.06 8.61
CA ALA A 62 -5.02 4.48 8.90
C ALA A 62 -5.11 4.75 10.41
N ALA A 63 -5.98 4.03 11.12
CA ALA A 63 -6.12 4.11 12.57
C ALA A 63 -4.84 3.66 13.30
N ALA A 64 -4.19 2.58 12.83
CA ALA A 64 -2.91 2.14 13.37
C ALA A 64 -1.82 3.20 13.14
N LEU A 65 -1.75 3.78 11.96
CA LEU A 65 -0.80 4.83 11.62
C LEU A 65 -0.98 6.06 12.52
N GLU A 66 -2.21 6.55 12.66
CA GLU A 66 -2.51 7.69 13.52
C GLU A 66 -2.08 7.43 14.97
N ARG A 67 -2.46 6.27 15.51
CA ARG A 67 -2.16 5.89 16.89
C ARG A 67 -0.65 5.75 17.13
N ILE A 68 0.04 5.00 16.26
CA ILE A 68 1.48 4.74 16.40
C ILE A 68 2.28 6.03 16.24
N ARG A 69 1.94 6.84 15.23
CA ARG A 69 2.58 8.14 15.01
C ARG A 69 2.37 9.07 16.20
N SER A 70 1.14 9.18 16.71
CA SER A 70 0.86 10.02 17.89
C SER A 70 1.71 9.60 19.09
N HIS A 71 1.74 8.29 19.39
CA HIS A 71 2.54 7.78 20.51
C HIS A 71 4.04 8.01 20.31
N LEU A 72 4.55 7.94 19.09
CA LEU A 72 5.95 8.25 18.80
C LEU A 72 6.25 9.72 19.07
N LEU A 73 5.40 10.62 18.59
CA LEU A 73 5.59 12.07 18.73
C LEU A 73 5.44 12.54 20.18
N ASP A 74 4.58 11.90 20.98
CA ASP A 74 4.47 12.16 22.43
C ASP A 74 5.80 11.91 23.17
N ALA A 75 6.66 11.03 22.66
CA ALA A 75 7.98 10.79 23.23
C ALA A 75 9.02 11.86 22.86
N TYR A 76 8.74 12.69 21.86
CA TYR A 76 9.66 13.68 21.31
C TYR A 76 8.95 15.03 21.14
N PRO A 77 8.79 15.82 22.22
CA PRO A 77 8.01 17.07 22.20
C PRO A 77 8.54 18.18 21.25
N ALA A 78 9.72 18.00 20.67
CA ALA A 78 10.31 18.91 19.69
C ALA A 78 9.98 18.52 18.23
N LEU A 79 9.22 17.46 18.01
CA LEU A 79 8.84 16.96 16.69
C LEU A 79 7.32 17.06 16.55
N ASP A 80 6.85 17.71 15.49
CA ASP A 80 5.41 17.80 15.18
C ASP A 80 4.98 16.68 14.24
N CYS A 81 5.92 16.12 13.46
CA CYS A 81 5.66 15.12 12.44
C CYS A 81 6.87 14.20 12.18
N VAL A 82 6.66 13.15 11.40
CA VAL A 82 7.70 12.22 10.92
C VAL A 82 8.72 12.96 10.05
N SER A 83 8.34 14.02 9.34
CA SER A 83 9.30 14.85 8.60
C SER A 83 10.34 15.46 9.56
N ASP A 84 9.92 15.94 10.73
CA ASP A 84 10.84 16.48 11.74
C ASP A 84 11.74 15.39 12.30
N LEU A 85 11.20 14.19 12.55
CA LEU A 85 12.00 13.02 12.95
C LEU A 85 13.09 12.74 11.90
N MET A 86 12.72 12.72 10.62
CA MET A 86 13.67 12.48 9.53
C MET A 86 14.73 13.58 9.44
N VAL A 87 14.36 14.84 9.69
CA VAL A 87 15.32 15.95 9.80
C VAL A 87 16.26 15.75 10.98
N ALA A 88 15.73 15.37 12.14
CA ALA A 88 16.50 15.10 13.35
C ALA A 88 17.54 13.98 13.16
N VAL A 89 17.18 12.96 12.40
CA VAL A 89 18.07 11.82 12.08
C VAL A 89 19.13 12.19 11.04
N ARG A 90 18.73 12.85 9.95
CA ARG A 90 19.60 13.02 8.77
C ARG A 90 20.43 14.28 8.80
N HIS A 91 19.83 15.38 9.23
CA HIS A 91 20.42 16.71 9.10
C HIS A 91 21.06 17.18 10.40
N THR A 92 20.33 17.12 11.51
CA THR A 92 20.86 17.57 12.81
C THR A 92 21.65 16.47 13.53
N ARG A 93 21.38 15.19 13.19
CA ARG A 93 21.96 13.99 13.82
C ARG A 93 21.76 13.96 15.34
N THR A 94 20.67 14.53 15.81
CA THR A 94 20.28 14.53 17.24
C THR A 94 19.58 13.24 17.64
N LEU A 95 19.05 12.48 16.67
CA LEU A 95 18.44 11.17 16.87
C LEU A 95 19.15 10.10 16.02
N PRO A 96 19.25 8.86 16.53
CA PRO A 96 19.79 7.74 15.76
C PRO A 96 18.84 7.36 14.61
N ARG A 97 19.37 6.67 13.59
CA ARG A 97 18.56 6.17 12.46
C ARG A 97 17.48 5.19 12.88
N GLU A 98 17.75 4.40 13.91
CA GLU A 98 16.82 3.45 14.51
C GLU A 98 16.81 3.66 16.02
N GLY A 99 15.65 3.52 16.64
CA GLY A 99 15.53 3.74 18.08
C GLY A 99 14.21 3.24 18.64
N LYS A 100 14.15 3.19 19.97
CA LYS A 100 12.95 2.93 20.73
C LYS A 100 12.63 4.14 21.60
N SER A 101 11.44 4.69 21.40
CA SER A 101 10.93 5.84 22.15
C SER A 101 10.54 5.45 23.58
N SER A 102 10.37 6.45 24.44
CA SER A 102 9.91 6.25 25.83
C SER A 102 8.47 5.72 25.93
N THR A 103 7.66 5.93 24.89
CA THR A 103 6.30 5.37 24.76
C THR A 103 6.31 3.93 24.24
N GLY A 104 7.49 3.37 23.95
CA GLY A 104 7.68 1.99 23.53
C GLY A 104 7.53 1.77 22.03
N ILE A 105 7.33 2.82 21.22
CA ILE A 105 7.34 2.73 19.76
C ILE A 105 8.79 2.61 19.27
N GLU A 106 9.05 1.60 18.47
CA GLU A 106 10.30 1.43 17.73
C GLU A 106 10.18 2.13 16.37
N TYR A 107 11.24 2.78 15.92
CA TYR A 107 11.28 3.42 14.61
C TYR A 107 12.57 3.07 13.87
N SER A 108 12.50 3.01 12.54
CA SER A 108 13.65 2.91 11.64
C SER A 108 13.44 3.84 10.45
N VAL A 109 14.30 4.86 10.33
CA VAL A 109 14.31 5.79 9.20
C VAL A 109 15.03 5.14 8.03
N HIS A 110 14.35 5.04 6.88
CA HIS A 110 14.87 4.44 5.65
C HIS A 110 14.67 5.37 4.45
N GLY A 111 15.21 5.01 3.28
CA GLY A 111 15.03 5.71 2.00
C GLY A 111 14.42 7.11 2.05
N ALA A 112 13.13 7.21 1.73
CA ALA A 112 12.35 8.44 1.80
C ALA A 112 11.37 8.46 3.00
N GLY A 113 11.50 7.53 3.95
CA GLY A 113 10.46 7.27 4.92
C GLY A 113 10.90 6.81 6.29
N CYS A 114 9.92 6.35 7.06
CA CYS A 114 10.09 5.82 8.40
C CYS A 114 9.12 4.67 8.62
N ARG A 115 9.66 3.54 9.08
CA ARG A 115 8.87 2.44 9.64
C ARG A 115 8.72 2.65 11.14
N MET A 116 7.51 2.45 11.67
CA MET A 116 7.19 2.58 13.09
C MET A 116 6.46 1.33 13.57
N THR A 117 6.89 0.77 14.68
CA THR A 117 6.37 -0.49 15.21
C THR A 117 5.97 -0.32 16.67
N ASP A 118 4.75 -0.74 17.02
CA ASP A 118 4.29 -0.68 18.41
C ASP A 118 4.73 -1.89 19.24
N GLN A 119 4.44 -1.85 20.54
CA GLN A 119 4.80 -2.93 21.48
C GLN A 119 4.10 -4.27 21.19
N GLN A 120 3.05 -4.27 20.38
CA GLN A 120 2.35 -5.48 19.95
C GLN A 120 2.93 -6.03 18.63
N GLY A 121 3.98 -5.41 18.10
CA GLY A 121 4.62 -5.79 16.85
C GLY A 121 3.90 -5.28 15.60
N ARG A 122 2.87 -4.44 15.74
CA ARG A 122 2.17 -3.87 14.59
C ARG A 122 3.03 -2.78 13.97
N ALA A 123 3.39 -2.95 12.69
CA ALA A 123 4.25 -2.01 11.99
C ALA A 123 3.51 -1.24 10.89
N VAL A 124 3.71 0.07 10.86
CA VAL A 124 3.25 0.97 9.79
C VAL A 124 4.47 1.61 9.13
N ASP A 125 4.35 1.96 7.86
CA ASP A 125 5.43 2.55 7.08
C ASP A 125 4.91 3.74 6.28
N VAL A 126 5.66 4.84 6.28
CA VAL A 126 5.31 6.03 5.49
C VAL A 126 6.53 6.59 4.80
N ASP A 127 6.35 7.14 3.61
CA ASP A 127 7.34 7.98 2.93
C ASP A 127 6.94 9.45 2.99
N LEU A 128 7.92 10.34 2.90
CA LEU A 128 7.69 11.74 2.59
C LEU A 128 7.55 11.90 1.08
N VAL A 129 6.33 12.18 0.64
CA VAL A 129 5.99 12.45 -0.76
C VAL A 129 5.53 13.90 -0.85
N ASP A 130 6.27 14.71 -1.61
CA ASP A 130 6.02 16.16 -1.72
C ASP A 130 5.97 16.87 -0.35
N GLY A 131 6.77 16.38 0.60
CA GLY A 131 6.85 16.88 1.97
C GLY A 131 5.73 16.39 2.90
N ILE A 132 4.87 15.49 2.43
CA ILE A 132 3.72 14.96 3.18
C ILE A 132 3.98 13.50 3.53
N GLU A 133 3.67 13.12 4.76
CA GLU A 133 3.64 11.71 5.18
C GLU A 133 2.56 10.96 4.39
N ALA A 134 3.00 10.04 3.54
CA ALA A 134 2.14 9.30 2.65
C ALA A 134 2.44 7.80 2.67
N PHE A 135 1.42 7.02 2.36
CA PHE A 135 1.48 5.58 2.19
C PHE A 135 0.79 5.18 0.88
N ASP A 136 1.08 3.98 0.42
CA ASP A 136 0.48 3.36 -0.76
C ASP A 136 -0.16 2.02 -0.38
N ALA A 137 -0.86 1.41 -1.33
CA ALA A 137 -1.52 0.12 -1.14
C ALA A 137 -0.54 -1.02 -0.78
N TRP A 138 0.74 -0.92 -1.19
CA TRP A 138 1.76 -1.92 -0.85
C TRP A 138 2.10 -1.91 0.65
N ARG A 139 2.22 -0.73 1.27
CA ARG A 139 2.45 -0.61 2.71
C ARG A 139 1.29 -1.15 3.54
N ILE A 140 0.06 -0.92 3.07
CA ILE A 140 -1.13 -1.50 3.69
C ILE A 140 -1.09 -3.02 3.57
N LYS A 141 -0.75 -3.56 2.39
CA LYS A 141 -0.60 -5.01 2.17
C LYS A 141 0.41 -5.62 3.15
N TRP A 142 1.58 -5.00 3.34
CA TRP A 142 2.56 -5.48 4.33
C TRP A 142 2.05 -5.45 5.78
N PHE A 143 1.34 -4.39 6.18
CA PHE A 143 0.72 -4.33 7.51
C PHE A 143 -0.29 -5.46 7.75
N LEU A 144 -0.98 -5.91 6.71
CA LEU A 144 -1.97 -6.98 6.78
C LEU A 144 -1.34 -8.38 6.74
N ASP A 145 -0.32 -8.59 5.92
CA ASP A 145 0.40 -9.86 5.82
C ASP A 145 1.10 -10.23 7.15
N GLU A 146 1.42 -9.24 7.97
CA GLU A 146 1.90 -9.44 9.34
C GLU A 146 0.80 -9.89 10.33
N GLN A 147 -0.48 -9.89 9.92
CA GLN A 147 -1.63 -10.06 10.80
C GLN A 147 -2.68 -11.12 10.39
N SER A 148 -2.77 -11.62 9.13
CA SER A 148 -3.79 -12.63 8.75
C SER A 148 -3.63 -13.30 7.37
N ASP A 149 -4.41 -14.37 7.11
CA ASP A 149 -4.36 -15.27 5.93
C ASP A 149 -5.34 -14.89 4.79
N ALA A 150 -6.33 -14.02 5.02
CA ALA A 150 -7.23 -13.51 3.97
C ALA A 150 -7.06 -11.99 3.86
N CYS A 151 -6.27 -11.56 2.88
CA CYS A 151 -5.90 -10.16 2.72
C CYS A 151 -6.28 -9.67 1.32
N PRO A 152 -7.00 -8.53 1.23
CA PRO A 152 -7.24 -7.84 -0.03
C PRO A 152 -5.96 -7.69 -0.85
N THR A 153 -6.11 -7.79 -2.17
CA THR A 153 -5.04 -7.54 -3.13
C THR A 153 -4.62 -6.07 -3.11
N VAL A 154 -3.42 -5.78 -3.61
CA VAL A 154 -2.93 -4.40 -3.73
C VAL A 154 -3.86 -3.53 -4.59
N GLU A 155 -4.53 -4.12 -5.58
CA GLU A 155 -5.50 -3.39 -6.42
C GLU A 155 -6.76 -3.03 -5.65
N GLU A 156 -7.34 -4.00 -4.92
CA GLU A 156 -8.52 -3.76 -4.07
C GLU A 156 -8.22 -2.70 -3.00
N LEU A 157 -7.03 -2.75 -2.38
CA LEU A 157 -6.57 -1.74 -1.43
C LEU A 157 -6.42 -0.35 -2.09
N ARG A 158 -5.92 -0.28 -3.33
CA ARG A 158 -5.81 0.98 -4.07
C ARG A 158 -7.19 1.56 -4.37
N VAL A 159 -8.12 0.74 -4.85
CA VAL A 159 -9.52 1.15 -5.11
C VAL A 159 -10.18 1.63 -3.82
N ALA A 160 -10.00 0.91 -2.71
CA ALA A 160 -10.49 1.31 -1.40
C ALA A 160 -9.89 2.64 -0.93
N CYS A 161 -8.58 2.88 -1.14
CA CYS A 161 -7.96 4.16 -0.82
C CYS A 161 -8.53 5.31 -1.65
N SER A 162 -8.75 5.10 -2.96
CA SER A 162 -9.38 6.09 -3.83
C SER A 162 -10.81 6.39 -3.38
N TYR A 163 -11.59 5.36 -3.04
CA TYR A 163 -12.94 5.51 -2.50
C TYR A 163 -12.94 6.31 -1.19
N LEU A 164 -12.10 5.95 -0.22
CA LEU A 164 -11.99 6.67 1.05
C LEU A 164 -11.48 8.11 0.87
N SER A 165 -10.64 8.37 -0.13
CA SER A 165 -10.27 9.74 -0.49
C SER A 165 -11.45 10.54 -1.04
N SER A 166 -12.35 9.91 -1.81
CA SER A 166 -13.57 10.57 -2.29
C SER A 166 -14.56 10.91 -1.17
N LEU A 167 -14.46 10.20 -0.04
CA LEU A 167 -15.23 10.45 1.18
C LEU A 167 -14.53 11.42 2.16
N ASN A 168 -13.38 11.98 1.79
CA ASN A 168 -12.54 12.82 2.67
C ASN A 168 -12.01 12.09 3.92
N GLU A 169 -12.07 10.76 3.97
CA GLU A 169 -11.46 9.96 5.04
C GLU A 169 -9.95 9.82 4.86
N LEU A 170 -9.47 9.93 3.61
CA LEU A 170 -8.05 10.04 3.26
C LEU A 170 -7.81 11.27 2.41
N ARG A 171 -6.57 11.73 2.37
CA ARG A 171 -6.10 12.74 1.42
C ARG A 171 -5.28 12.07 0.33
N GLU A 172 -5.68 12.22 -0.92
CA GLU A 172 -4.83 11.85 -2.05
C GLU A 172 -3.69 12.87 -2.22
N VAL A 173 -2.44 12.40 -2.16
CA VAL A 173 -1.21 13.20 -2.33
C VAL A 173 -0.78 13.19 -3.80
N ARG A 174 -0.80 12.00 -4.41
CA ARG A 174 -0.59 11.81 -5.85
C ARG A 174 -1.62 10.84 -6.38
N ALA A 175 -2.30 11.27 -7.46
CA ALA A 175 -3.43 10.57 -8.06
C ALA A 175 -3.19 9.05 -8.20
N GLY A 176 -4.09 8.26 -7.64
CA GLY A 176 -4.15 6.80 -7.70
C GLY A 176 -3.02 6.06 -7.01
N HIS A 177 -2.12 6.72 -6.28
CA HIS A 177 -0.90 6.10 -5.78
C HIS A 177 -0.60 6.39 -4.32
N TRP A 178 -0.52 7.66 -3.95
CA TRP A 178 -0.08 8.07 -2.62
C TRP A 178 -1.21 8.73 -1.86
N TYR A 179 -1.43 8.25 -0.64
CA TYR A 179 -2.48 8.71 0.25
C TYR A 179 -1.88 9.12 1.58
N ALA A 180 -2.51 10.07 2.24
CA ALA A 180 -2.16 10.53 3.58
C ALA A 180 -3.40 10.46 4.47
N LEU A 181 -3.16 10.46 5.78
CA LEU A 181 -4.21 10.76 6.75
C LEU A 181 -4.83 12.13 6.42
N PRO A 182 -6.12 12.34 6.76
CA PRO A 182 -6.77 13.61 6.50
C PRO A 182 -6.00 14.73 7.23
N GLY A 183 -5.90 15.90 6.59
CA GLY A 183 -5.24 17.06 7.19
C GLY A 183 -5.96 17.46 8.48
N ARG A 184 -5.18 17.82 9.51
CA ARG A 184 -5.71 18.57 10.65
C ARG A 184 -6.03 20.01 10.26
#